data_AF-A0AAX1RT29-F1
#
_entry.id   AF-A0AAX1RT29-F1
#
_cell.length_a   1.000
_cell.length_b   1.000
_cell.length_c   1.000
_cell.angle_alpha   90.00
_cell.angle_beta   90.00
_cell.angle_gamma   90.00
#
_symmetry.space_group_name_H-M   'P 1'
#
loop_
_entity.id
_entity.type
_entity.pdbx_description
1 polymer ?
#
loop_
_entity_poly.entity_id
_entity_poly.type
_entity_poly.pdbx_seq_one_letter_code
_entity_poly.pdbx_strand_id
1 'polypeptide(L)'
;MKLLIYGLNILNYIVLLLLIILNSHNLQQIGLNICGYFLLSSIGILIISLVIYFFKKKEIFLVSVFINFFNIAIIFPILLVLLF
;
A
#
# COMPACT_ATOMS: atom_id res chain seq x y z
N MET A 1 16.95 5.04 -8.08
CA MET A 1 15.92 5.61 -7.15
C MET A 1 14.50 5.52 -7.69
N LYS A 2 14.20 5.91 -8.95
CA LYS A 2 12.87 5.70 -9.55
C LYS A 2 12.37 4.25 -9.40
N LEU A 3 13.22 3.31 -9.80
CA LEU A 3 12.91 1.88 -9.76
C LEU A 3 12.64 1.35 -8.35
N LEU A 4 13.32 1.90 -7.33
CA LEU A 4 13.13 1.49 -5.93
C LEU A 4 11.76 1.91 -5.39
N ILE A 5 11.33 3.14 -5.70
CA ILE A 5 10.07 3.70 -5.19
C ILE A 5 8.87 3.01 -5.86
N TYR A 6 8.92 2.88 -7.19
CA TYR A 6 7.90 2.11 -7.90
C TYR A 6 7.94 0.64 -7.51
N GLY A 7 9.13 0.08 -7.32
CA GLY A 7 9.31 -1.28 -6.82
C GLY A 7 8.64 -1.51 -5.46
N LEU A 8 8.81 -0.59 -4.51
CA LEU A 8 8.15 -0.68 -3.19
C LEU A 8 6.62 -0.65 -3.29
N ASN A 9 6.08 0.26 -4.11
CA ASN A 9 4.63 0.33 -4.33
C ASN A 9 4.10 -0.94 -5.01
N ILE A 10 4.77 -1.42 -6.06
CA ILE A 10 4.42 -2.67 -6.76
C ILE A 10 4.50 -3.86 -5.81
N LEU A 11 5.55 -3.95 -4.99
CA LEU A 11 5.73 -5.02 -4.03
C LEU A 11 4.60 -5.03 -2.99
N ASN A 12 4.14 -3.86 -2.53
CA ASN A 12 2.99 -3.75 -1.64
C ASN A 12 1.73 -4.41 -2.25
N TYR A 13 1.49 -4.20 -3.55
CA TYR A 13 0.40 -4.84 -4.27
C TYR A 13 0.60 -6.34 -4.48
N ILE A 14 1.81 -6.77 -4.83
CA ILE A 14 2.12 -8.20 -5.00
C ILE A 14 1.90 -8.95 -3.68
N VAL A 15 2.36 -8.40 -2.57
CA VAL A 15 2.17 -9.00 -1.23
C VAL A 15 0.69 -9.06 -0.88
N LEU A 16 -0.07 -7.98 -1.10
CA LEU A 16 -1.52 -7.98 -0.90
C LEU A 16 -2.20 -9.11 -1.69
N LEU A 17 -1.87 -9.21 -2.98
CA LEU A 17 -2.49 -10.16 -3.88
C LEU A 17 -2.12 -11.61 -3.51
N LEU A 18 -0.86 -11.87 -3.14
CA LEU A 18 -0.42 -13.16 -2.62
C LEU A 18 -1.16 -13.54 -1.33
N LEU A 19 -1.29 -12.61 -0.39
CA LEU A 19 -1.99 -12.87 0.87
C LEU A 19 -3.47 -13.23 0.63
N ILE A 20 -4.13 -12.56 -0.31
CA ILE A 20 -5.51 -12.86 -0.68
C ILE A 20 -5.61 -14.25 -1.32
N ILE A 21 -4.75 -14.58 -2.29
CA ILE A 21 -4.78 -15.88 -2.97
C ILE A 21 -4.54 -17.02 -1.99
N LEU A 22 -3.47 -16.91 -1.18
CA LEU A 22 -3.06 -17.96 -0.23
C LEU A 22 -4.09 -18.18 0.88
N ASN A 23 -4.85 -17.15 1.25
CA ASN A 23 -5.87 -17.23 2.30
C ASN A 23 -7.31 -17.19 1.75
N SER A 24 -7.50 -17.48 0.46
CA SER A 24 -8.79 -17.35 -0.24
C SER A 24 -9.96 -18.05 0.47
N HIS A 25 -9.71 -19.21 1.09
CA HIS A 25 -10.72 -19.97 1.84
C HIS A 25 -11.02 -19.42 3.25
N ASN A 26 -10.16 -18.56 3.80
CA ASN A 26 -10.25 -18.02 5.17
C ASN A 26 -10.31 -16.48 5.19
N LEU A 27 -10.72 -15.84 4.08
CA LEU A 27 -10.71 -14.39 3.95
C LEU A 27 -11.59 -13.68 4.98
N GLN A 28 -12.71 -14.27 5.42
CA GLN A 28 -13.53 -13.67 6.48
C GLN A 28 -12.83 -13.62 7.85
N GLN A 29 -11.94 -14.58 8.12
CA GLN A 29 -11.20 -14.64 9.39
C GLN A 29 -9.91 -13.80 9.35
N ILE A 30 -9.20 -13.79 8.22
CA ILE A 30 -7.86 -13.20 8.11
C ILE A 30 -7.88 -11.88 7.32
N GLY A 31 -8.96 -11.57 6.60
CA GLY A 31 -9.08 -10.42 5.71
C GLY A 31 -8.81 -9.08 6.39
N LEU A 32 -9.19 -8.92 7.65
CA LEU A 32 -8.98 -7.68 8.39
C LEU A 32 -7.49 -7.47 8.68
N ASN A 33 -6.76 -8.55 8.95
CA ASN A 33 -5.30 -8.51 9.10
C ASN A 33 -4.63 -8.18 7.77
N ILE A 34 -5.10 -8.75 6.66
CA ILE A 34 -4.58 -8.45 5.31
C ILE A 34 -4.79 -6.96 4.98
N CYS A 35 -6.00 -6.44 5.20
CA CYS A 35 -6.31 -5.02 5.07
C CYS A 35 -5.40 -4.16 5.96
N GLY A 36 -5.21 -4.57 7.22
CA GLY A 36 -4.34 -3.90 8.18
C GLY A 36 -2.88 -3.84 7.73
N TYR A 37 -2.32 -4.93 7.21
CA TYR A 37 -0.96 -4.95 6.67
C TYR A 37 -0.81 -4.02 5.46
N PHE A 38 -1.78 -4.03 4.54
CA PHE A 38 -1.77 -3.13 3.39
C PHE A 38 -1.84 -1.66 3.81
N LEU A 39 -2.68 -1.34 4.80
CA LEU A 39 -2.81 0.01 5.34
C LEU A 39 -1.51 0.47 6.01
N LEU A 40 -0.95 -0.34 6.91
CA LEU A 40 0.30 -0.04 7.61
C LEU A 40 1.46 0.15 6.64
N SER A 41 1.58 -0.72 5.65
CA SER A 41 2.59 -0.62 4.59
C SER A 41 2.43 0.69 3.80
N SER A 42 1.20 1.02 3.38
CA SER A 42 0.92 2.25 2.63
C SER A 42 1.21 3.51 3.45
N ILE A 43 0.87 3.53 4.74
CA ILE A 43 1.21 4.63 5.66
C ILE A 43 2.74 4.75 5.82
N GLY A 44 3.44 3.62 5.99
CA GLY A 44 4.89 3.61 6.10
C GLY A 44 5.58 4.18 4.87
N ILE A 45 5.18 3.72 3.67
CA ILE A 45 5.73 4.21 2.40
C ILE A 45 5.37 5.69 2.19
N LEU A 46 4.15 6.11 2.57
CA LEU A 46 3.72 7.51 2.50
C LEU A 46 4.66 8.40 3.32
N ILE A 47 4.86 8.08 4.61
CA ILE A 47 5.71 8.87 5.51
C ILE A 47 7.14 8.95 4.97
N ILE A 48 7.73 7.82 4.59
CA ILE A 48 9.10 7.78 4.05
C ILE A 48 9.19 8.64 2.77
N SER A 49 8.21 8.52 1.88
CA SER A 49 8.17 9.29 0.63
C SER A 49 8.06 10.80 0.90
N LEU A 50 7.21 11.19 1.85
CA LEU A 50 6.99 12.58 2.25
C LEU A 50 8.25 13.20 2.86
N VAL A 51 8.89 12.49 3.79
CA VAL A 51 10.15 12.92 4.43
C VAL A 51 11.22 13.14 3.37
N ILE A 52 11.45 12.17 2.49
CA ILE A 52 12.49 12.29 1.46
C ILE A 52 12.15 13.38 0.44
N TYR A 53 10.86 13.54 0.09
CA TYR A 53 10.42 14.61 -0.79
C TYR A 53 10.75 15.98 -0.21
N PHE A 54 10.50 16.23 1.08
CA PHE A 54 10.83 17.50 1.72
C PHE A 54 12.32 17.84 1.63
N PHE A 55 13.20 16.86 1.83
CA PHE A 55 14.65 17.09 1.76
C PHE A 55 15.22 17.18 0.34
N LYS A 56 14.75 16.32 -0.57
CA LYS A 56 15.35 16.19 -1.91
C LYS A 56 14.55 16.88 -3.02
N LYS A 57 13.31 17.29 -2.75
CA LYS A 57 12.34 17.88 -3.69
C LYS A 57 12.24 17.14 -5.03
N LYS A 58 12.40 15.81 -5.01
CA LYS A 58 12.34 14.97 -6.21
C LYS A 58 10.89 14.54 -6.47
N GLU A 59 10.34 14.93 -7.62
CA GLU A 59 8.97 14.65 -8.05
C GLU A 59 8.54 13.18 -7.93
N ILE A 60 9.48 12.25 -8.08
CA ILE A 60 9.20 10.80 -7.99
C ILE A 60 8.64 10.42 -6.62
N PHE A 61 9.10 11.08 -5.55
CA PHE A 61 8.57 10.83 -4.21
C PHE A 61 7.18 11.45 -4.03
N LEU A 62 6.90 12.58 -4.70
CA LEU A 62 5.56 13.18 -4.74
C LEU A 62 4.57 12.20 -5.39
N VAL A 63 4.94 11.58 -6.51
CA VAL A 63 4.12 10.54 -7.17
C VAL A 63 3.85 9.37 -6.20
N SER A 64 4.87 8.91 -5.47
CA SER A 64 4.70 7.87 -4.44
C SER A 64 3.76 8.30 -3.32
N VAL A 65 3.83 9.55 -2.86
CA VAL A 65 2.90 10.10 -1.87
C VAL A 65 1.46 10.03 -2.40
N PHE A 66 1.22 10.46 -3.64
CA PHE A 66 -0.12 10.37 -4.23
C PHE A 66 -0.63 8.94 -4.35
N ILE A 67 0.22 8.00 -4.79
CA ILE A 67 -0.14 6.57 -4.86
C ILE A 67 -0.55 6.07 -3.47
N ASN A 68 0.28 6.29 -2.44
CA ASN A 68 -0.03 5.77 -1.11
C ASN A 68 -1.21 6.50 -0.45
N PHE A 69 -1.44 7.77 -0.78
CA PHE A 69 -2.66 8.46 -0.37
C PHE A 69 -3.91 7.84 -1.02
N PHE A 70 -3.86 7.54 -2.31
CA PHE A 70 -4.91 6.81 -3.03
C PHE A 70 -5.14 5.42 -2.43
N ASN A 71 -4.08 4.70 -2.06
CA ASN A 71 -4.17 3.40 -1.41
C ASN A 71 -4.97 3.47 -0.11
N ILE A 72 -4.68 4.45 0.73
CA ILE A 72 -5.31 4.62 2.04
C ILE A 72 -6.75 5.12 1.89
N ALA A 73 -6.98 6.12 1.05
CA ALA A 73 -8.26 6.80 0.97
C ALA A 73 -9.31 6.06 0.11
N ILE A 74 -8.87 5.27 -0.87
CA ILE A 74 -9.76 4.66 -1.87
C ILE A 74 -9.62 3.14 -1.87
N ILE A 75 -8.41 2.61 -2.04
CA ILE A 75 -8.22 1.15 -2.17
C ILE A 75 -8.56 0.44 -0.86
N PHE A 76 -8.10 0.95 0.28
CA PHE A 76 -8.36 0.32 1.57
C PHE A 76 -9.87 0.22 1.91
N PRO A 77 -10.69 1.28 1.76
CA PRO A 77 -12.14 1.16 1.91
C PRO A 77 -12.77 0.16 0.95
N ILE A 78 -12.35 0.15 -0.32
CA ILE A 78 -12.83 -0.82 -1.31
C ILE A 78 -12.46 -2.25 -0.87
N LEU A 79 -11.25 -2.45 -0.38
CA LEU A 79 -10.76 -3.75 0.10
C LEU A 79 -11.58 -4.25 1.30
N LEU A 80 -11.93 -3.35 2.21
CA LEU A 80 -12.81 -3.67 3.35
C LEU A 80 -14.19 -4.13 2.87
N VAL A 81 -14.81 -3.40 1.94
CA VAL A 81 -16.14 -3.76 1.39
C VAL A 81 -16.11 -5.06 0.59
N LEU A 82 -15.00 -5.37 -0.08
CA LEU A 82 -14.88 -6.61 -0.85
C LEU A 82 -14.64 -7.85 0.02
N LEU A 83 -14.05 -7.69 1.19
CA LEU A 83 -13.67 -8.79 2.08
C LEU A 83 -14.67 -9.05 3.22
N PHE A 84 -15.61 -8.13 3.48
CA PHE A 84 -16.59 -8.17 4.56
C PHE A 84 -17.98 -7.77 4.07
#